data_AF-A0A933YSD8-F1
#
_entry.id   AF-A0A933YSD8-F1
#
_cell.length_a   1.000
_cell.length_b   1.000
_cell.length_c   1.000
_cell.angle_alpha   90.00
_cell.angle_beta   90.00
_cell.angle_gamma   90.00
#
_symmetry.space_group_name_H-M   'P 1'
#
loop_
_entity.id
_entity.type
_entity.pdbx_description
1 polymer ?
#
loop_
_entity_poly.entity_id
_entity_poly.type
_entity_poly.pdbx_seq_one_letter_code
_entity_poly.pdbx_strand_id
1 'polypeptide(L)'
;MITTGRIAGAKHRIGLESVDKNTWKQTVNERLGKQRVTIMLDASIVAWFKAEAGTRGYQTLINSTLHDAMQHKSLENMLREVVREELQHYGRTE
;
A
#
# COMPACT_ATOMS: atom_id res chain seq x y z
N MET A 1 -2.69 26.46 -44.35
CA MET A 1 -3.77 25.84 -43.56
C MET A 1 -3.30 24.45 -43.16
N ILE A 2 -2.85 24.26 -41.91
CA ILE A 2 -2.37 22.96 -41.42
C ILE A 2 -3.42 22.46 -40.44
N THR A 3 -4.15 21.41 -40.82
CA THR A 3 -5.22 20.82 -40.02
C THR A 3 -4.64 20.19 -38.76
N THR A 4 -4.95 20.75 -37.60
CA THR A 4 -4.67 20.16 -36.30
C THR A 4 -5.48 18.87 -36.15
N GLY A 5 -4.83 17.74 -36.42
CA GLY A 5 -5.36 16.41 -36.17
C GLY A 5 -5.63 16.23 -34.68
N ARG A 6 -6.92 16.06 -34.37
CA ARG A 6 -7.48 15.74 -33.06
C ARG A 6 -6.70 14.58 -32.43
N ILE A 7 -5.95 14.82 -31.36
CA ILE A 7 -5.36 13.77 -30.53
C ILE A 7 -6.53 13.10 -29.78
N ALA A 8 -7.13 12.10 -30.41
CA ALA A 8 -8.17 11.28 -29.82
C ALA A 8 -7.58 10.52 -28.61
N GLY A 9 -8.34 10.51 -27.50
CA GLY A 9 -7.87 10.18 -26.16
C GLY A 9 -7.03 8.90 -26.07
N ALA A 10 -6.02 8.95 -25.20
CA ALA A 10 -5.13 7.83 -24.93
C ALA A 10 -5.92 6.55 -24.60
N LYS A 11 -5.87 5.56 -25.51
CA LYS A 11 -6.45 4.23 -25.28
C LYS A 11 -5.53 3.47 -24.32
N HIS A 12 -6.07 2.92 -23.24
CA HIS A 12 -5.32 2.07 -22.31
C HIS A 12 -4.96 0.75 -23.01
N ARG A 13 -3.70 0.31 -22.90
CA ARG A 13 -3.20 -0.91 -23.57
C ARG A 13 -2.50 -1.83 -22.59
N ILE A 14 -2.67 -3.13 -22.78
CA ILE A 14 -1.87 -4.18 -22.14
C ILE A 14 -1.21 -4.97 -23.29
N GLY A 15 0.11 -4.92 -23.40
CA GLY A 15 0.82 -5.48 -24.56
C GLY A 15 0.41 -4.76 -25.86
N LEU A 16 0.01 -5.52 -26.88
CA LEU A 16 -0.45 -4.99 -28.17
C LEU A 16 -1.96 -4.71 -28.22
N GLU A 17 -2.73 -5.10 -27.20
CA GLU A 17 -4.19 -5.03 -27.22
C GLU A 17 -4.73 -3.78 -26.50
N SER A 18 -5.80 -3.19 -27.07
CA SER A 18 -6.52 -2.08 -26.45
C SER A 18 -7.52 -2.64 -25.46
N VAL A 19 -7.41 -2.25 -24.19
CA VAL A 19 -8.28 -2.73 -23.12
C VAL A 19 -9.09 -1.59 -22.53
N ASP A 20 -10.24 -1.91 -21.93
CA ASP A 20 -11.00 -0.93 -21.18
C ASP A 20 -10.25 -0.49 -19.90
N LYS A 21 -10.70 0.63 -19.32
CA LYS A 21 -10.06 1.27 -18.17
C LYS A 21 -10.09 0.41 -16.90
N ASN A 22 -11.10 -0.42 -16.70
CA ASN A 22 -11.22 -1.28 -15.54
C ASN A 22 -10.29 -2.49 -15.65
N THR A 23 -10.28 -3.14 -16.81
CA THR A 23 -9.35 -4.25 -17.12
C THR A 23 -7.90 -3.79 -17.00
N TRP A 24 -7.57 -2.60 -17.52
CA TRP A 24 -6.25 -2.00 -17.32
C TRP A 24 -5.89 -1.80 -15.84
N LYS A 25 -6.80 -1.23 -15.05
CA LYS A 25 -6.57 -1.00 -13.62
C LYS A 25 -6.38 -2.31 -12.85
N GLN A 26 -7.15 -3.34 -13.15
CA GLN A 26 -7.06 -4.64 -12.50
C GLN A 26 -5.70 -5.29 -12.76
N THR A 27 -5.27 -5.39 -14.02
CA THR A 27 -3.98 -5.97 -14.38
C THR A 27 -2.80 -5.19 -13.80
N VAL A 28 -2.88 -3.86 -13.76
CA VAL A 28 -1.84 -3.03 -13.13
C VAL A 28 -1.79 -3.26 -11.62
N ASN A 29 -2.95 -3.35 -10.96
CA ASN A 29 -3.01 -3.60 -9.52
C ASN A 29 -2.44 -4.99 -9.17
N GLU A 30 -2.78 -6.03 -9.94
CA GLU A 30 -2.24 -7.38 -9.77
C GLU A 30 -0.71 -7.41 -9.92
N ARG A 31 -0.18 -6.77 -10.97
CA ARG A 31 1.28 -6.68 -11.17
C ARG A 31 2.01 -5.91 -10.06
N LEU A 32 1.34 -4.92 -9.47
CA LEU A 32 1.90 -4.11 -8.38
C LEU A 32 1.61 -4.69 -6.98
N GLY A 33 0.95 -5.85 -6.89
CA GLY A 33 0.53 -6.45 -5.61
C GLY A 33 -0.45 -5.58 -4.81
N LYS A 34 -1.16 -4.66 -5.47
CA LYS A 34 -2.10 -3.73 -4.81
C LYS A 34 -3.49 -4.34 -4.78
N GLN A 35 -4.04 -4.53 -3.59
CA GLN A 35 -5.41 -5.00 -3.41
C GLN A 35 -6.34 -3.83 -3.12
N ARG A 36 -7.48 -3.76 -3.83
CA ARG A 36 -8.56 -2.83 -3.47
C ARG A 36 -9.37 -3.46 -2.34
N VAL A 37 -9.42 -2.78 -1.21
CA VAL A 37 -10.25 -3.17 -0.06
C VAL A 37 -11.26 -2.07 0.25
N THR A 38 -12.46 -2.46 0.63
CA THR A 38 -13.47 -1.55 1.18
C THR A 38 -13.40 -1.65 2.69
N ILE A 39 -12.92 -0.59 3.34
CA ILE A 39 -12.82 -0.49 4.80
C ILE A 39 -13.49 0.80 5.26
N MET A 40 -14.07 0.77 6.46
CA MET A 40 -14.56 1.97 7.13
C MET A 40 -13.42 2.54 7.98
N LEU A 41 -13.19 3.84 7.88
CA LEU A 41 -12.25 4.59 8.72
C LEU A 41 -13.00 5.75 9.36
N ASP A 42 -12.65 6.08 10.59
CA ASP A 42 -13.25 7.22 11.28
C ASP A 42 -12.97 8.51 10.51
N ALA A 43 -13.96 9.41 10.53
CA ALA A 43 -13.85 10.69 9.84
C ALA A 43 -12.65 11.51 10.34
N SER A 44 -12.33 11.42 11.64
CA SER A 44 -11.17 12.06 12.27
C SER A 44 -9.84 11.54 11.69
N ILE A 45 -9.71 10.22 11.51
CA ILE A 45 -8.53 9.58 10.92
C ILE A 45 -8.34 10.08 9.48
N VAL A 46 -9.41 10.05 8.68
CA VAL A 46 -9.35 10.52 7.30
C VAL A 46 -8.99 12.01 7.24
N ALA A 47 -9.56 12.83 8.11
CA ALA A 47 -9.25 14.26 8.19
C ALA A 47 -7.77 14.51 8.55
N TRP A 48 -7.24 13.77 9.53
CA TRP A 48 -5.84 13.87 9.93
C TRP A 48 -4.90 13.51 8.78
N PHE A 49 -5.08 12.36 8.14
CA PHE A 49 -4.24 11.96 7.00
C PHE A 49 -4.39 12.89 5.79
N LYS A 50 -5.57 13.51 5.57
CA LYS A 50 -5.75 14.53 4.53
C LYS A 50 -4.96 15.80 4.81
N ALA A 51 -4.90 16.24 6.07
CA ALA A 51 -4.12 17.41 6.48
C ALA A 51 -2.61 17.14 6.36
N GLU A 52 -2.18 15.95 6.77
CA GLU A 52 -0.76 15.56 6.78
C GLU A 52 -0.20 15.28 5.37
N ALA A 53 -1.03 14.79 4.46
CA ALA A 53 -0.54 14.27 3.18
C ALA A 53 0.08 15.33 2.25
N GLY A 54 -0.20 16.63 2.44
CA GLY A 54 0.36 17.70 1.64
C GLY A 54 0.21 17.43 0.13
N THR A 55 1.34 17.25 -0.57
CA THR A 55 1.38 16.89 -2.01
C THR A 55 1.33 15.38 -2.29
N ARG A 56 1.58 14.53 -1.30
CA ARG A 56 1.37 13.08 -1.39
C ARG A 56 -0.13 12.77 -1.27
N GLY A 57 -0.57 11.65 -1.81
CA GLY A 57 -1.95 11.19 -1.60
C GLY A 57 -2.13 10.66 -0.17
N TYR A 58 -3.22 11.03 0.51
CA TYR A 58 -3.53 10.55 1.87
C TYR A 58 -3.60 9.02 1.95
N GLN A 59 -4.02 8.34 0.88
CA GLN A 59 -3.99 6.87 0.80
C GLN A 59 -2.57 6.30 0.86
N THR A 60 -1.59 6.97 0.23
CA THR A 60 -0.19 6.56 0.29
C THR A 60 0.33 6.65 1.71
N LEU A 61 -0.03 7.71 2.43
CA LEU A 61 0.39 7.91 3.82
C LEU A 61 -0.24 6.86 4.74
N ILE A 62 -1.54 6.58 4.59
CA ILE A 62 -2.22 5.50 5.32
C ILE A 62 -1.52 4.16 5.10
N ASN A 63 -1.22 3.81 3.84
CA ASN A 63 -0.53 2.55 3.54
C ASN A 63 0.87 2.47 4.15
N SER A 64 1.62 3.58 4.17
CA SER A 64 2.93 3.65 4.83
C SER A 64 2.80 3.37 6.33
N THR A 65 1.85 4.04 7.01
CA THR A 65 1.61 3.83 8.44
C THR A 65 1.20 2.40 8.76
N LEU A 66 0.40 1.76 7.89
CA LEU A 66 0.05 0.35 8.04
C LEU A 66 1.27 -0.56 7.87
N HIS A 67 2.16 -0.27 6.92
CA HIS A 67 3.43 -0.99 6.77
C HIS A 67 4.31 -0.83 8.02
N ASP A 68 4.47 0.38 8.53
CA ASP A 68 5.26 0.64 9.73
C ASP A 68 4.70 -0.14 10.93
N ALA A 69 3.38 -0.13 11.12
CA ALA A 69 2.71 -0.90 12.16
C ALA A 69 2.95 -2.41 12.03
N MET A 70 2.97 -2.95 10.80
CA MET A 70 3.33 -4.36 10.57
C MET A 70 4.77 -4.66 10.97
N GLN A 71 5.72 -3.78 10.63
CA GLN A 71 7.14 -3.95 10.97
C GLN A 71 7.35 -3.88 12.48
N HIS A 72 6.71 -2.93 13.17
CA HIS A 72 6.78 -2.82 14.63
C HIS A 72 6.22 -4.05 15.34
N LYS A 73 5.08 -4.59 14.89
CA LYS A 73 4.54 -5.85 15.43
C LYS A 73 5.47 -7.03 15.20
N SER A 74 6.09 -7.11 14.02
CA SER A 74 7.08 -8.16 13.71
C SER A 74 8.28 -8.07 14.65
N LEU A 75 8.82 -6.86 14.85
CA LEU A 75 9.95 -6.62 15.74
C LEU A 75 9.63 -6.96 17.20
N GLU A 76 8.46 -6.56 17.69
CA GLU A 76 8.03 -6.89 19.05
C GLU A 76 7.92 -8.40 19.25
N ASN A 77 7.36 -9.13 18.28
CA ASN A 77 7.26 -10.57 18.34
C ASN A 77 8.65 -11.23 18.33
N MET A 78 9.55 -10.81 17.44
CA MET A 78 10.93 -11.30 17.41
C MET A 78 11.64 -11.04 18.74
N LEU A 79 11.49 -9.84 19.30
CA LEU A 79 12.11 -9.48 20.57
C LEU A 79 11.57 -10.34 21.73
N ARG A 80 10.26 -10.61 21.77
CA ARG A 80 9.66 -11.50 22.77
C ARG A 80 10.18 -12.92 22.67
N GLU A 81 10.36 -13.45 21.46
CA GLU A 81 10.92 -14.78 21.25
C GLU A 81 12.38 -14.84 21.71
N VAL A 82 13.22 -13.89 21.29
CA VAL A 82 14.63 -13.83 21.75
C VAL A 82 14.71 -13.71 23.27
N VAL A 83 13.92 -12.82 23.89
CA VAL A 83 13.91 -12.69 25.36
C VAL A 83 13.46 -13.99 26.06
N ARG A 84 12.49 -14.72 25.49
CA ARG A 84 12.07 -16.02 26.02
C ARG A 84 13.17 -17.06 25.91
N GLU A 85 13.85 -17.12 24.77
CA GLU A 85 14.97 -18.06 24.54
C GLU A 85 16.10 -17.80 25.53
N GLU A 86 16.49 -16.53 25.72
CA GLU A 86 17.53 -16.15 26.68
C GLU A 86 17.12 -16.52 28.12
N LEU A 87 15.89 -16.21 28.54
CA LEU A 87 15.41 -16.59 29.88
C LEU A 87 15.36 -18.11 30.10
N GLN A 88 15.01 -18.89 29.08
CA GLN A 88 15.05 -20.36 29.15
C GLN A 88 16.48 -20.92 29.17
N HIS A 89 17.41 -20.25 28.50
CA HIS A 89 18.82 -20.61 28.50
C HIS A 89 19.43 -20.41 29.91
N TYR A 90 19.18 -19.26 30.53
CA TYR A 90 19.64 -18.96 31.88
C TYR A 90 18.94 -19.79 32.98
N GLY A 91 17.68 -20.18 32.77
CA GLY A 91 16.95 -21.04 33.71
C GLY A 91 17.33 -22.53 33.67
N ARG A 92 18.21 -22.95 32.76
CA ARG A 92 18.67 -24.35 32.60
C ARG A 92 20.11 -24.57 33.10
N THR A 93 20.82 -23.51 33.48
CA THR A 93 22.19 -23.57 34.00
C THR A 93 22.29 -23.70 35.54
N GLU A 94 21.19 -23.99 36.23
CA GLU A 94 21.16 -24.44 37.63
C GLU A 94 20.63 -25.88 37.73
#